data_AF-A0A0P9CLQ5-F1
#
_entry.id   AF-A0A0P9CLQ5-F1
#
_cell.length_a   1.000
_cell.length_b   1.000
_cell.length_c   1.000
_cell.angle_alpha   90.00
_cell.angle_beta   90.00
_cell.angle_gamma   90.00
#
_symmetry.space_group_name_H-M   'P 1'
#
loop_
_entity.id
_entity.type
_entity.pdbx_description
1 polymer ?
#
loop_
_entity_poly.entity_id
_entity_poly.type
_entity_poly.pdbx_seq_one_letter_code
_entity_poly.pdbx_strand_id
1 'polypeptide(L)' 'MPAHRDFPPRLMPAPVAAHYLGVSESMLRTLGIPRRELGAKRVYDKADLDALADNLPYEIKAGETECDEAFGIS' A
#
# COMPACT_ATOMS: atom_id res chain seq x y z
N MET A 1 20.44 4.24 -18.53
CA MET A 1 19.56 5.07 -17.68
C MET A 1 19.78 4.63 -16.23
N PRO A 2 20.20 5.48 -15.30
CA PRO A 2 20.34 5.08 -13.91
C PRO A 2 18.93 4.77 -13.36
N ALA A 3 18.71 3.54 -12.90
CA ALA A 3 17.51 3.20 -12.17
C ALA A 3 17.54 3.93 -10.83
N HIS A 4 16.80 5.03 -10.70
CA HIS A 4 16.64 5.74 -9.45
C HIS A 4 15.87 4.82 -8.49
N ARG A 5 16.60 4.14 -7.60
CA ARG A 5 16.01 3.29 -6.56
C ARG A 5 15.65 4.20 -5.40
N ASP A 6 14.51 4.88 -5.52
CA ASP A 6 13.89 5.54 -4.37
C ASP A 6 13.53 4.47 -3.36
N PHE A 7 14.36 4.31 -2.34
CA PHE A 7 14.03 3.46 -1.22
C PHE A 7 13.05 4.24 -0.35
N PRO A 8 11.80 3.76 -0.20
CA PRO A 8 10.84 4.45 0.63
C PRO A 8 11.37 4.44 2.07
N PRO A 9 11.49 5.61 2.72
CA PRO A 9 11.94 5.67 4.10
C PRO A 9 10.95 4.93 4.98
N ARG A 10 11.43 4.35 6.09
CA ARG A 10 10.55 3.58 6.99
C ARG A 10 9.41 4.42 7.55
N LEU A 11 9.67 5.71 7.81
CA LEU A 11 8.66 6.69 8.21
C LEU A 11 8.47 7.71 7.09
N MET A 12 7.24 7.83 6.59
CA MET A 12 6.89 8.67 5.44
C MET A 12 5.95 9.80 5.83
N PRO A 13 6.19 11.05 5.40
CA PRO A 13 5.18 12.11 5.51
C PRO A 13 4.02 11.83 4.53
N ALA A 14 2.86 12.45 4.77
CA ALA A 14 1.65 12.25 3.98
C ALA A 14 1.82 12.24 2.45
N PRO A 15 2.54 13.19 1.80
CA PRO A 15 2.71 13.17 0.35
C PRO A 15 3.50 11.94 -0.13
N VAL A 16 4.56 11.55 0.58
CA VAL A 16 5.38 10.38 0.21
C VAL A 16 4.60 9.09 0.42
N ALA A 17 3.84 8.98 1.52
CA ALA A 17 2.98 7.82 1.78
C ALA A 17 1.90 7.67 0.71
N ALA A 18 1.34 8.79 0.22
CA ALA A 18 0.33 8.79 -0.82
C ALA A 18 0.93 8.31 -2.16
N HIS A 19 2.12 8.82 -2.51
CA HIS A 19 2.87 8.34 -3.66
C HIS A 19 3.26 6.86 -3.55
N TYR A 20 3.61 6.38 -2.36
CA TYR A 20 3.94 4.97 -2.13
C TYR A 20 2.76 4.04 -2.41
N LEU A 21 1.56 4.42 -1.97
CA LEU A 21 0.32 3.67 -2.23
C LEU A 21 -0.28 3.93 -3.64
N GLY A 22 0.24 4.90 -4.38
CA GLY A 22 -0.32 5.31 -5.69
C GLY A 22 -1.66 6.03 -5.60
N VAL A 23 -2.00 6.64 -4.45
CA VAL A 23 -3.26 7.36 -4.22
C VAL A 23 -3.04 8.85 -4.00
N SER A 24 -4.12 9.64 -4.02
CA SER A 24 -4.06 11.06 -3.63
C SER A 24 -3.90 11.22 -2.11
N GLU A 25 -3.30 12.33 -1.67
CA GLU A 25 -3.21 12.66 -0.23
C GLU A 25 -4.59 12.74 0.44
N SER A 26 -5.60 13.21 -0.28
CA SER A 26 -6.98 13.27 0.22
C SER A 26 -7.54 11.87 0.49
N MET A 27 -7.32 10.92 -0.43
CA MET A 27 -7.72 9.53 -0.27
C MET A 27 -6.98 8.84 0.88
N LEU A 28 -5.68 9.12 1.01
CA LEU A 28 -4.88 8.61 2.12
C LEU A 28 -5.37 9.12 3.48
N ARG A 29 -5.91 10.33 3.55
CA ARG A 29 -6.51 10.88 4.78
C ARG A 29 -7.85 10.24 5.13
N THR A 30 -8.66 9.86 4.15
CA THR A 30 -9.94 9.17 4.36
C THR A 30 -9.78 7.70 4.74
N LEU A 31 -8.67 7.05 4.35
CA LEU A 31 -8.39 5.66 4.71
C LEU A 31 -8.18 5.43 6.22
N GLY A 32 -8.01 6.49 7.01
CA GLY A 32 -7.97 6.39 8.47
C GLY A 32 -6.74 5.66 9.02
N ILE A 33 -5.67 5.54 8.22
CA ILE A 33 -4.45 4.81 8.57
C ILE A 33 -3.83 5.41 9.84
N PRO A 34 -3.44 4.59 10.83
CA PRO A 34 -2.81 5.07 12.05
C PRO A 34 -1.55 5.87 11.72
N ARG A 35 -1.42 7.06 12.33
CA ARG A 35 -0.29 7.97 12.14
C ARG A 35 0.59 7.91 13.37
N ARG A 36 1.90 7.78 13.17
CA ARG A 36 2.89 7.89 14.24
C ARG A 36 3.24 9.36 14.46
N GLU A 37 3.35 9.74 15.73
CA GLU A 37 3.76 11.08 16.14
C GLU A 37 5.28 11.14 16.26
N LEU A 38 5.92 11.93 15.41
CA LEU A 38 7.35 12.22 15.46
C LEU A 38 7.52 13.70 15.79
N GLY A 39 7.39 14.02 17.08
CA GLY A 39 7.35 15.40 17.57
C GLY A 39 6.12 16.14 17.02
N ALA A 40 6.35 17.25 16.31
CA ALA A 40 5.27 18.04 15.70
C ALA A 40 4.75 17.46 14.37
N LYS A 41 5.37 16.40 13.83
CA LYS A 41 5.02 15.81 12.54
C LYS A 41 4.26 14.50 12.72
N ARG A 42 3.30 14.28 11.83
CA ARG A 42 2.57 13.02 11.69
C ARG A 42 3.17 12.26 10.51
N VAL A 43 3.65 11.05 10.76
CA VAL A 43 4.29 10.18 9.77
C VAL A 43 3.59 8.82 9.71
N TYR A 44 3.65 8.18 8.55
CA TYR A 44 3.12 6.86 8.30
C TYR A 44 4.27 5.86 8.32
N ASP A 45 4.07 4.70 8.94
CA ASP A 45 5.04 3.61 8.87
C ASP A 45 4.83 2.83 7.57
N LYS A 46 5.92 2.47 6.89
CA LYS A 46 5.87 1.61 5.72
C LYS A 46 5.15 0.29 6.00
N ALA A 47 5.37 -0.31 7.17
CA ALA A 47 4.74 -1.58 7.51
C ALA A 47 3.21 -1.47 7.64
N ASP A 48 2.71 -0.34 8.15
CA ASP A 48 1.27 -0.09 8.24
C ASP A 48 0.65 0.13 6.86
N LEU A 49 1.38 0.80 5.94
CA LEU A 49 0.95 0.98 4.55
C LEU A 49 0.94 -0.34 3.77
N ASP A 50 1.97 -1.16 3.93
CA ASP A 50 2.04 -2.49 3.32
C ASP A 50 0.91 -3.38 3.85
N ALA A 51 0.71 -3.43 5.17
CA ALA A 51 -0.38 -4.19 5.76
C ALA A 51 -1.76 -3.75 5.25
N LEU A 52 -1.98 -2.45 5.04
CA LEU A 52 -3.20 -1.99 4.39
C LEU A 52 -3.32 -2.54 2.97
N ALA A 53 -2.27 -2.41 2.16
CA ALA A 53 -2.25 -2.90 0.78
C ALA A 53 -2.48 -4.42 0.68
N ASP A 54 -1.88 -5.20 1.59
CA ASP A 54 -2.09 -6.66 1.68
C ASP A 54 -3.53 -7.04 2.06
N ASN A 55 -4.22 -6.20 2.84
CA ASN A 55 -5.61 -6.43 3.25
C ASN A 55 -6.63 -5.87 2.24
N LEU A 56 -6.21 -5.18 1.18
CA LEU A 56 -7.15 -4.68 0.18
C LEU A 56 -7.76 -5.86 -0.58
N PRO A 57 -9.10 -5.94 -0.67
CA PRO A 57 -9.72 -6.98 -1.48
C PRO A 57 -9.36 -6.75 -2.95
N TYR A 58 -8.92 -7.81 -3.62
CA TYR A 58 -8.87 -7.79 -5.07
C TYR A 58 -10.29 -7.70 -5.62
N GLU A 59 -10.46 -7.06 -6.77
CA GLU A 59 -11.72 -7.01 -7.50
C GLU A 59 -12.10 -8.38 -8.14
N ILE A 60 -11.62 -9.49 -7.57
CA ILE A 60 -12.06 -10.83 -7.95
C ILE A 60 -13.41 -11.01 -7.30
N LYS A 61 -14.46 -10.95 -8.12
CA LYS A 61 -15.79 -11.44 -7.76
C LYS A 61 -15.61 -12.83 -7.15
N ALA A 62 -16.09 -13.03 -5.92
CA ALA A 62 -16.09 -14.34 -5.29
C ALA A 62 -16.80 -15.34 -6.22
N GLY A 63 -16.05 -16.35 -6.69
CA GLY A 63 -16.41 -17.23 -7.80
C GLY A 63 -15.62 -16.80 -9.02
N GLU A 64 -14.36 -17.19 -9.15
CA GLU A 64 -14.04 -18.41 -9.89
C GLU A 64 -12.70 -19.00 -9.42
N THR A 65 -12.75 -20.24 -8.92
CA THR A 65 -11.62 -21.19 -8.83
C THR A 65 -11.15 -21.58 -10.24
N GLU A 66 -10.62 -20.62 -11.00
CA GLU A 66 -10.13 -20.83 -12.38
C GLU A 66 -8.59 -20.88 -12.47
N CYS A 67 -7.87 -20.67 -11.36
CA CYS A 67 -6.41 -20.72 -11.39
C CYS A 67 -5.83 -22.14 -11.36
N ASP A 68 -6.56 -23.14 -10.88
CA ASP A 68 -6.11 -24.55 -10.92
C ASP A 68 -6.31 -25.19 -12.30
N GLU A 69 -7.32 -24.78 -13.08
CA GLU A 69 -7.58 -25.32 -14.42
C GLU A 69 -6.64 -24.74 -15.49
N ALA A 70 -6.11 -23.53 -15.31
CA ALA A 70 -5.21 -22.88 -16.27
C ALA A 70 -3.76 -23.44 -16.23
N PHE A 71 -3.34 -24.10 -15.15
CA PHE A 71 -1.97 -24.62 -14.99
C PHE A 71 -1.86 -26.15 -15.04
N GLY A 72 -2.95 -26.88 -15.28
CA GLY A 72 -2.91 -28.30 -15.67
C GLY A 72 -2.19 -29.22 -14.68
N ILE A 73 -2.31 -28.97 -13.38
CA ILE A 73 -1.80 -29.86 -12.34
C ILE A 73 -2.98 -30.77 -11.92
N SER A 74 -2.99 -31.99 -12.47
CA SER A 74 -3.89 -33.07 -12.06
C SER A 74 -3.44 -33.74 -10.76
#